data_AF-A0A1N7BYI1-F1
#
_entry.id   AF-A0A1N7BYI1-F1
#
_cell.length_a   1.000
_cell.length_b   1.000
_cell.length_c   1.000
_cell.angle_alpha   90.00
_cell.angle_beta   90.00
_cell.angle_gamma   90.00
#
_symmetry.space_group_name_H-M   'P 1'
#
loop_
_entity.id
_entity.type
_entity.pdbx_description
1 polymer ?
#
loop_
_entity_poly.entity_id
_entity_poly.type
_entity_poly.pdbx_seq_one_letter_code
_entity_poly.pdbx_strand_id
1 'polypeptide(L)'
;MVDAPPAEHLAASESPARSDPFAGDGQVWATARSFRAWLDAANGTGDAELTCRVLKLTEEAGEVAGAWIGLLGQNPRKGVTHTRDEVAAELADVAFTALVAIESLGLDARTVLDRCAAKVHDRIASAERSAG
;
A
#
# COMPACT_ATOMS: atom_id res chain seq x y z
N MET A 1 -36.55 -16.99 -48.71
CA MET A 1 -35.84 -18.26 -48.97
C MET A 1 -34.63 -17.93 -49.83
N VAL A 2 -33.47 -17.75 -49.19
CA VAL A 2 -32.15 -17.64 -49.81
C VAL A 2 -31.20 -18.37 -48.84
N ASP A 3 -30.43 -19.30 -49.37
CA ASP A 3 -29.45 -20.15 -48.68
C ASP A 3 -28.07 -19.73 -49.21
N ALA A 4 -27.03 -19.47 -48.41
CA ALA A 4 -25.97 -20.39 -47.92
C ALA A 4 -24.81 -19.46 -47.38
N PRO A 5 -23.72 -19.89 -46.67
CA PRO A 5 -23.03 -21.19 -46.68
C PRO A 5 -22.62 -21.78 -45.30
N PRO A 6 -21.96 -22.97 -45.25
CA PRO A 6 -21.46 -23.57 -44.01
C PRO A 6 -19.93 -23.45 -43.80
N ALA A 7 -19.49 -23.88 -42.61
CA ALA A 7 -18.12 -24.08 -42.08
C ALA A 7 -17.42 -22.78 -41.58
N GLU A 8 -16.66 -22.73 -40.48
CA GLU A 8 -15.63 -23.67 -40.01
C GLU A 8 -15.42 -23.67 -38.48
N HIS A 9 -14.72 -24.72 -38.05
CA HIS A 9 -14.25 -25.03 -36.70
C HIS A 9 -12.84 -24.44 -36.44
N LEU A 10 -12.42 -24.42 -35.16
CA LEU A 10 -11.11 -24.01 -34.58
C LEU A 10 -10.90 -22.49 -34.42
N ALA A 11 -10.39 -21.95 -33.30
CA ALA A 11 -9.46 -22.49 -32.34
C ALA A 11 -9.66 -21.89 -30.93
N ALA A 12 -9.10 -22.59 -29.94
CA ALA A 12 -9.08 -22.24 -28.53
C ALA A 12 -8.57 -20.82 -28.26
N SER A 13 -9.34 -20.03 -27.50
CA SER A 13 -8.86 -18.80 -26.88
C SER A 13 -8.57 -19.07 -25.39
N GLU A 14 -7.30 -19.39 -25.16
CA GLU A 14 -6.45 -19.05 -24.01
C GLU A 14 -7.08 -19.11 -22.59
N SER A 15 -6.56 -20.06 -21.80
CA SER A 15 -6.65 -20.01 -20.34
C SER A 15 -6.12 -18.67 -19.81
N PRO A 16 -6.72 -18.09 -18.76
CA PRO A 16 -6.18 -16.88 -18.16
C PRO A 16 -4.78 -17.17 -17.63
N ALA A 17 -3.83 -16.32 -18.03
CA ALA A 17 -2.46 -16.35 -17.54
C ALA A 17 -2.45 -16.39 -16.01
N ARG A 18 -1.66 -17.30 -15.44
CA ARG A 18 -1.30 -17.22 -14.02
C ARG A 18 -0.73 -15.83 -13.75
N SER A 19 -1.35 -15.10 -12.83
CA SER A 19 -0.84 -13.84 -12.31
C SER A 19 0.58 -14.06 -11.78
N ASP A 20 1.53 -13.29 -12.28
CA ASP A 20 2.91 -13.28 -11.79
C ASP A 20 2.92 -12.74 -10.34
N PRO A 21 3.34 -13.54 -9.35
CA PRO A 21 3.36 -13.11 -7.95
C PRO A 21 4.32 -11.95 -7.67
N PHE A 22 5.20 -11.58 -8.61
CA PHE A 22 6.16 -10.47 -8.48
C PHE A 22 5.79 -9.22 -9.28
N ALA A 23 4.73 -9.25 -10.09
CA ALA A 23 4.23 -8.05 -10.79
C ALA A 23 3.72 -6.97 -9.81
N GLY A 24 3.33 -7.37 -8.58
CA GLY A 24 2.84 -6.47 -7.53
C GLY A 24 3.94 -5.66 -6.83
N ASP A 25 5.16 -6.21 -6.71
CA ASP A 25 6.25 -5.56 -5.96
C ASP A 25 6.64 -4.22 -6.58
N GLY A 26 6.56 -4.09 -7.91
CA GLY A 26 6.81 -2.83 -8.61
C GLY A 26 5.67 -1.82 -8.52
N GLN A 27 4.42 -2.30 -8.39
CA GLN A 27 3.22 -1.46 -8.48
C GLN A 27 3.14 -0.48 -7.30
N VAL A 28 3.45 -0.90 -6.08
CA VAL A 28 3.42 -0.03 -4.89
C VAL A 28 4.37 1.16 -5.07
N TRP A 29 5.62 0.90 -5.43
CA TRP A 29 6.63 1.95 -5.61
C TRP A 29 6.32 2.88 -6.77
N ALA A 30 5.85 2.32 -7.89
CA ALA A 30 5.42 3.12 -9.04
C ALA A 30 4.24 4.02 -8.65
N THR A 31 3.26 3.49 -7.93
CA THR A 31 2.09 4.25 -7.47
C THR A 31 2.49 5.36 -6.50
N ALA A 32 3.40 5.12 -5.56
CA ALA A 32 3.88 6.16 -4.63
C ALA A 32 4.54 7.34 -5.39
N ARG A 33 5.37 7.06 -6.40
CA ARG A 33 5.97 8.09 -7.26
C ARG A 33 4.96 8.81 -8.14
N SER A 34 4.01 8.09 -8.72
CA SER A 34 2.93 8.69 -9.50
C SER A 34 2.06 9.59 -8.63
N PHE A 35 1.75 9.16 -7.40
CA PHE A 35 0.94 9.93 -6.47
C PHE A 35 1.67 11.17 -5.97
N ARG A 36 2.96 11.08 -5.62
CA ARG A 36 3.75 12.29 -5.31
C ARG A 36 3.79 13.26 -6.48
N ALA A 37 3.89 12.76 -7.72
CA ALA A 37 3.94 13.62 -8.91
C ALA A 37 2.62 14.37 -9.12
N TRP A 38 1.51 13.69 -8.87
CA TRP A 38 0.20 14.31 -8.89
C TRP A 38 0.03 15.37 -7.78
N LEU A 39 0.49 15.08 -6.56
CA LEU A 39 0.48 16.06 -5.45
C LEU A 39 1.35 17.29 -5.73
N ASP A 40 2.53 17.11 -6.31
CA ASP A 40 3.42 18.21 -6.72
C ASP A 40 2.74 19.12 -7.73
N ALA A 41 2.06 18.54 -8.71
CA ALA A 41 1.34 19.30 -9.74
C ALA A 41 0.12 20.05 -9.16
N ALA A 42 -0.57 19.46 -8.19
CA ALA A 42 -1.78 20.04 -7.60
C ALA A 42 -1.48 21.13 -6.56
N ASN A 43 -0.49 20.89 -5.69
CA ASN A 43 -0.30 21.68 -4.46
C ASN A 43 1.05 22.41 -4.43
N GLY A 44 2.04 21.97 -5.21
CA GLY A 44 3.42 22.45 -5.15
C GLY A 44 4.33 21.59 -4.28
N THR A 45 5.58 22.02 -4.13
CA THR A 45 6.69 21.25 -3.53
C THR A 45 7.43 21.99 -2.42
N GLY A 46 6.84 23.05 -1.85
CA GLY A 46 7.46 23.83 -0.78
C GLY A 46 7.37 23.14 0.57
N ASP A 47 8.05 23.70 1.57
CA ASP A 47 8.09 23.14 2.93
C ASP A 47 6.70 23.02 3.55
N ALA A 48 5.76 23.91 3.20
CA ALA A 48 4.38 23.83 3.67
C ALA A 48 3.67 22.59 3.11
N GLU A 49 3.79 22.32 1.81
CA GLU A 49 3.19 21.14 1.19
C GLU A 49 3.84 19.85 1.69
N LEU A 50 5.16 19.84 1.87
CA LEU A 50 5.87 18.72 2.47
C LEU A 50 5.42 18.47 3.92
N THR A 51 5.25 19.54 4.70
CA THR A 51 4.71 19.44 6.06
C THR A 51 3.33 18.79 6.05
N CYS A 52 2.43 19.19 5.16
CA CYS A 52 1.11 18.56 5.03
C CYS A 52 1.20 17.06 4.71
N ARG A 53 2.10 16.64 3.82
CA ARG A 53 2.29 15.22 3.47
C ARG A 53 2.84 14.40 4.63
N VAL A 54 3.70 14.98 5.47
CA VAL A 54 4.17 14.35 6.70
C VAL A 54 3.05 14.30 7.75
N LEU A 55 2.28 15.36 7.90
CA LEU A 55 1.18 15.41 8.88
C LEU A 55 0.03 14.46 8.53
N LYS A 56 -0.17 14.12 7.25
CA LYS A 56 -1.14 13.11 6.82
C LYS A 56 -0.96 11.77 7.54
N LEU A 57 0.27 11.39 7.93
CA LEU A 57 0.49 10.18 8.74
C LEU A 57 -0.27 10.20 10.07
N THR A 58 -0.48 11.37 10.67
CA THR A 58 -1.24 11.49 11.93
C THR A 58 -2.72 11.22 11.71
N GLU A 59 -3.25 11.62 10.56
CA GLU A 59 -4.63 11.34 10.16
C GLU A 59 -4.83 9.82 9.97
N GLU A 60 -3.98 9.19 9.15
CA GLU A 60 -4.04 7.73 8.92
C GLU A 60 -3.85 6.93 10.22
N ALA A 61 -2.93 7.34 11.09
CA ALA A 61 -2.75 6.70 12.40
C ALA A 61 -3.99 6.86 13.30
N GLY A 62 -4.71 7.96 13.17
CA GLY A 62 -5.99 8.18 13.82
C GLY A 62 -7.09 7.26 13.29
N GLU A 63 -7.10 7.00 11.98
CA GLU A 63 -8.03 6.06 11.33
C GLU A 63 -7.77 4.62 11.78
N VAL A 64 -6.50 4.18 11.84
CA VAL A 64 -6.11 2.89 12.46
C VAL A 64 -6.64 2.77 13.89
N ALA A 65 -6.46 3.82 14.70
CA ALA A 65 -6.94 3.82 16.08
C ALA A 65 -8.48 3.71 16.14
N GLY A 66 -9.18 4.44 15.26
CA GLY A 66 -10.63 4.38 15.10
C GLY A 66 -11.11 2.99 14.72
N ALA A 67 -10.51 2.38 13.70
CA ALA A 67 -10.83 1.03 13.24
C ALA A 67 -10.56 -0.01 14.33
N TRP A 68 -9.45 0.10 15.06
CA TRP A 68 -9.13 -0.83 16.16
C TRP A 68 -10.13 -0.73 17.31
N ILE A 69 -10.49 0.50 17.72
CA ILE A 69 -11.53 0.74 18.73
C ILE A 69 -12.88 0.18 18.26
N GLY A 70 -13.20 0.36 16.98
CA GLY A 70 -14.40 -0.16 16.33
C GLY A 70 -14.43 -1.69 16.28
N LEU A 71 -13.31 -2.34 15.99
CA LEU A 71 -13.16 -3.79 15.99
C LEU A 71 -13.36 -4.39 17.38
N LEU A 72 -12.79 -3.76 18.40
CA LEU A 72 -12.95 -4.20 19.80
C LEU A 72 -14.33 -3.89 20.37
N GLY A 73 -15.16 -3.12 19.66
CA GLY A 73 -16.49 -2.69 20.11
C GLY A 73 -16.46 -1.84 21.38
N GLN A 74 -15.36 -1.12 21.64
CA GLN A 74 -15.15 -0.39 22.90
C GLN A 74 -16.09 0.80 23.09
N ASN A 75 -16.74 1.29 22.03
CA ASN A 75 -17.79 2.29 22.12
C ASN A 75 -19.15 1.62 22.37
N PRO A 76 -19.72 1.68 23.60
CA PRO A 76 -20.95 0.97 23.94
C PRO A 76 -22.17 1.43 23.12
N ARG A 77 -22.11 2.64 22.53
CA ARG A 77 -23.17 3.22 21.72
C ARG A 77 -23.16 2.74 20.26
N LYS A 78 -22.07 2.09 19.83
CA LYS A 78 -21.84 1.67 18.44
C LYS A 78 -21.61 0.16 18.30
N GLY A 79 -21.18 -0.52 19.36
CA GLY A 79 -20.84 -1.95 19.28
C GLY A 79 -19.64 -2.18 18.37
N VAL A 80 -19.51 -3.40 17.83
CA VAL A 80 -18.47 -3.73 16.85
C VAL A 80 -18.82 -3.13 15.50
N THR A 81 -17.93 -2.28 14.98
CA THR A 81 -18.15 -1.55 13.72
C THR A 81 -17.13 -1.85 12.65
N HIS A 82 -16.02 -2.51 13.00
CA HIS A 82 -14.95 -2.83 12.07
C HIS A 82 -14.51 -4.28 12.22
N THR A 83 -13.78 -4.74 11.22
CA THR A 83 -13.17 -6.07 11.09
C THR A 83 -11.65 -5.95 11.18
N ARG A 84 -10.97 -7.09 11.31
CA ARG A 84 -9.50 -7.14 11.25
C ARG A 84 -8.97 -6.70 9.88
N ASP A 85 -9.71 -6.99 8.82
CA ASP A 85 -9.32 -6.64 7.45
C ASP A 85 -9.40 -5.13 7.24
N GLU A 86 -10.41 -4.47 7.81
CA GLU A 86 -10.48 -3.00 7.80
C GLU A 86 -9.33 -2.38 8.61
N VAL A 87 -8.99 -2.91 9.79
CA VAL A 87 -7.79 -2.44 10.52
C VAL A 87 -6.50 -2.63 9.70
N ALA A 88 -6.38 -3.76 8.98
CA ALA A 88 -5.24 -4.01 8.12
C ALA A 88 -5.19 -3.06 6.92
N ALA A 89 -6.34 -2.66 6.37
CA ALA A 89 -6.43 -1.64 5.33
C ALA A 89 -5.91 -0.29 5.84
N GLU A 90 -6.37 0.17 7.01
CA GLU A 90 -5.88 1.43 7.59
C GLU A 90 -4.36 1.40 7.86
N LEU A 91 -3.83 0.26 8.30
CA LEU A 91 -2.38 0.09 8.47
C LEU A 91 -1.62 0.17 7.15
N ALA A 92 -2.22 -0.33 6.06
CA ALA A 92 -1.66 -0.21 4.73
C ALA A 92 -1.67 1.24 4.24
N ASP A 93 -2.71 2.01 4.56
CA ASP A 93 -2.79 3.44 4.23
C ASP A 93 -1.73 4.27 4.97
N VAL A 94 -1.49 3.98 6.26
CA VAL A 94 -0.35 4.56 6.99
C VAL A 94 0.97 4.24 6.29
N ALA A 95 1.20 2.98 5.93
CA ALA A 95 2.44 2.55 5.28
C ALA A 95 2.62 3.25 3.93
N PHE A 96 1.59 3.26 3.08
CA PHE A 96 1.64 3.89 1.77
C PHE A 96 1.84 5.41 1.86
N THR A 97 1.17 6.07 2.81
CA THR A 97 1.35 7.51 3.09
C THR A 97 2.79 7.83 3.49
N ALA A 98 3.44 6.97 4.28
CA ALA A 98 4.85 7.12 4.61
C ALA A 98 5.75 7.00 3.37
N LEU A 99 5.46 6.08 2.43
CA LEU A 99 6.21 5.97 1.18
C LEU A 99 6.11 7.26 0.34
N VAL A 100 4.90 7.81 0.21
CA VAL A 100 4.65 9.05 -0.52
C VAL A 100 5.38 10.23 0.13
N ALA A 101 5.40 10.30 1.47
CA ALA A 101 6.13 11.32 2.20
C ALA A 101 7.65 11.21 1.96
N ILE A 102 8.21 10.01 1.93
CA ILE A 102 9.64 9.79 1.62
C ILE A 102 9.97 10.25 0.19
N GLU A 103 9.17 9.86 -0.80
CA GLU A 103 9.34 10.30 -2.19
C GLU A 103 9.23 11.84 -2.31
N SER A 104 8.36 12.45 -1.51
CA SER A 104 8.20 13.91 -1.46
C SER A 104 9.43 14.62 -0.91
N LEU A 105 10.21 13.97 -0.04
CA LEU A 105 11.51 14.47 0.41
C LEU A 105 12.63 14.31 -0.64
N GLY A 106 12.31 13.81 -1.84
CA GLY A 106 13.28 13.56 -2.90
C GLY A 106 14.14 12.31 -2.68
N LEU A 107 13.67 11.37 -1.85
CA LEU A 107 14.35 10.11 -1.56
C LEU A 107 13.61 8.94 -2.20
N ASP A 108 14.34 7.94 -2.69
CA ASP A 108 13.72 6.69 -3.19
C ASP A 108 13.15 5.87 -2.02
N ALA A 109 11.82 5.74 -1.97
CA ALA A 109 11.13 5.12 -0.84
C ALA A 109 11.48 3.64 -0.68
N ARG A 110 11.68 2.93 -1.80
CA ARG A 110 12.09 1.52 -1.78
C ARG A 110 13.43 1.35 -1.07
N THR A 111 14.44 2.12 -1.50
CA THR A 111 15.77 2.11 -0.90
C THR A 111 15.73 2.46 0.58
N VAL A 112 14.93 3.45 0.98
CA VAL A 112 14.81 3.85 2.40
C VAL A 112 14.17 2.74 3.22
N LEU A 113 13.11 2.09 2.71
CA LEU A 113 12.44 1.00 3.42
C LEU A 113 13.31 -0.26 3.48
N ASP A 114 14.00 -0.63 2.40
CA ASP A 114 14.91 -1.77 2.35
C ASP A 114 16.04 -1.61 3.40
N ARG A 115 16.59 -0.40 3.54
CA ARG A 115 17.57 -0.09 4.60
C ARG A 115 16.97 -0.21 6.00
N CYS A 116 15.71 0.16 6.18
CA CYS A 116 15.03 -0.02 7.47
C CYS A 116 14.88 -1.50 7.81
N ALA A 117 14.41 -2.31 6.85
CA ALA A 117 14.26 -3.75 7.01
C ALA A 117 15.59 -4.45 7.33
N ALA A 118 16.66 -4.11 6.61
CA ALA A 118 18.00 -4.65 6.87
C ALA A 118 18.48 -4.36 8.30
N LYS A 119 18.29 -3.13 8.81
CA LYS A 119 18.62 -2.76 10.20
C LYS A 119 17.84 -3.58 11.22
N VAL A 120 16.59 -3.92 10.95
CA VAL A 120 15.76 -4.76 11.83
C VAL A 120 16.26 -6.20 11.79
N HIS A 121 16.54 -6.74 10.60
CA HIS A 121 17.08 -8.07 10.42
C HIS A 121 18.39 -8.28 11.19
N ASP A 122 19.35 -7.37 11.07
CA ASP A 122 20.64 -7.45 11.76
C ASP A 122 20.50 -7.43 13.29
N ARG A 123 19.50 -6.68 13.78
CA ARG A 123 19.18 -6.60 15.21
C ARG A 123 18.63 -7.92 15.73
N ILE A 124 17.72 -8.55 14.99
CA ILE A 124 17.16 -9.86 15.34
C ILE A 124 18.27 -10.91 15.39
N ALA A 125 19.11 -10.99 14.35
CA ALA A 125 20.21 -11.93 14.29
C ALA A 125 21.23 -11.73 15.45
N SER A 126 21.42 -10.49 15.90
CA SER A 126 22.29 -10.19 17.04
C SER A 126 21.68 -10.64 18.39
N ALA A 127 20.37 -10.49 18.55
CA ALA A 127 19.67 -10.94 19.75
C ALA A 127 19.72 -12.48 19.88
N GLU A 128 19.53 -13.21 18.77
CA GLU A 128 19.59 -14.68 18.76
C GLU A 128 20.98 -15.22 19.13
N ARG A 129 22.05 -14.61 18.62
CA ARG A 129 23.43 -14.96 19.00
C ARG A 129 23.77 -14.68 20.46
N SER A 130 23.08 -13.73 21.08
CA SER A 130 23.30 -13.37 22.49
C SER A 130 22.49 -14.25 23.45
N ALA A 131 21.51 -15.01 22.92
CA ALA A 131 20.61 -15.87 23.69
C ALA A 131 21.02 -17.36 23.67
N GLY A 132 21.97 -17.75 22.81
CA GLY A 132 22.55 -19.10 22.74
C GLY A 132 23.95 -19.14 23.35
#